data_AF-A0A4R9JEC6-F1
#
_entry.id   AF-A0A4R9JEC6-F1
#
_cell.length_a   1.000
_cell.length_b   1.000
_cell.length_c   1.000
_cell.angle_alpha   90.00
_cell.angle_beta   90.00
_cell.angle_gamma   90.00
#
_symmetry.space_group_name_H-M   'P 1'
#
loop_
_entity.id
_entity.type
_entity.pdbx_description
1 polymer ?
#
loop_
_entity_poly.entity_id
_entity_poly.type
_entity_poly.pdbx_seq_one_letter_code
_entity_poly.pdbx_strand_id
1 'polypeptide(L)'
;MKPTKKVLGAEEFFQTKIKLENELIRLEELERDSKNCITNMVQLSETLIQISQTNESPYFLQRSKRLSIEIHKFQIKNEYKQKEFDSLFHILDKIKSEDKIEFLDSALKNRITRIAQHIVEKKRTPITSQNLKGKLVFICYVLEGVNFLIPKKSYRILRDIPAFKKQLKIGEKSVPLFPGPGFVLMEEGEKKQKNVILMKDSSKKEHGFYFDELKEDWAVSKTSLEGLLEKDSTNGQVLGKIKRKGKLYHLVKI
;
A
#
# COMPACT_ATOMS: atom_id res chain seq x y z
N MET A 1 7.66 62.24 -54.98
CA MET A 1 8.15 61.30 -53.93
C MET A 1 7.07 61.17 -52.88
N LYS A 2 6.54 59.96 -52.62
CA LYS A 2 5.55 59.74 -51.55
C LYS A 2 6.28 59.63 -50.21
N PRO A 3 5.87 60.35 -49.16
CA PRO A 3 6.50 60.19 -47.85
C PRO A 3 6.11 58.82 -47.29
N THR A 4 7.13 58.02 -46.98
CA THR A 4 7.02 56.78 -46.22
C THR A 4 6.44 57.12 -44.84
N LYS A 5 5.17 56.76 -44.60
CA LYS A 5 4.60 56.74 -43.25
C LYS A 5 5.43 55.77 -42.41
N LYS A 6 6.34 56.29 -41.58
CA LYS A 6 6.87 55.55 -40.44
C LYS A 6 5.68 55.24 -39.53
N VAL A 7 5.19 54.01 -39.60
CA VAL A 7 4.20 53.52 -38.64
C VAL A 7 4.93 53.43 -37.30
N LEU A 8 4.57 54.31 -36.38
CA LEU A 8 5.10 54.37 -35.02
C LEU A 8 4.60 53.14 -34.24
N GLY A 9 5.29 52.01 -34.39
CA GLY A 9 5.03 50.77 -33.65
C GLY A 9 5.34 50.85 -32.14
N ALA A 10 5.63 52.05 -31.62
CA ALA A 10 5.90 52.28 -30.21
C ALA A 10 4.69 51.94 -29.34
N GLU A 11 3.48 52.34 -29.76
CA GLU A 11 2.23 52.05 -29.04
C GLU A 11 2.01 50.53 -28.92
N GLU A 12 2.12 49.80 -30.03
CA GLU A 12 1.98 48.34 -30.08
C GLU A 12 3.06 47.62 -29.25
N PHE A 13 4.30 48.14 -29.28
CA PHE A 13 5.39 47.62 -28.46
C PHE A 13 5.08 47.76 -26.96
N PHE A 14 4.68 48.95 -26.50
CA PHE A 14 4.39 49.17 -25.08
C PHE A 14 3.14 48.42 -24.62
N GLN A 15 2.11 48.31 -25.46
CA GLN A 15 0.95 47.44 -25.16
C GLN A 15 1.36 45.97 -25.04
N THR A 16 2.25 45.48 -25.91
CA THR A 16 2.75 44.11 -25.87
C THR A 16 3.63 43.87 -24.64
N LYS A 17 4.49 44.83 -24.28
CA LYS A 17 5.27 44.81 -23.04
C LYS A 17 4.36 44.67 -21.81
N ILE A 18 3.31 45.47 -21.72
CA ILE A 18 2.36 45.40 -20.59
C ILE A 18 1.70 44.02 -20.51
N LYS A 19 1.31 43.43 -21.66
CA LYS A 19 0.79 42.06 -21.69
C LYS A 19 1.81 41.04 -21.18
N LEU A 20 3.07 41.15 -21.60
CA LEU A 20 4.15 40.29 -21.12
C LEU A 20 4.35 40.43 -19.60
N GLU A 21 4.35 41.66 -19.08
CA GLU A 21 4.47 41.92 -17.63
C GLU A 21 3.31 41.27 -16.86
N ASN A 22 2.08 41.39 -17.36
CA ASN A 22 0.92 40.76 -16.73
C ASN A 22 1.02 39.22 -16.73
N GLU A 23 1.51 38.62 -17.81
CA GLU A 23 1.72 37.16 -17.84
C GLU A 23 2.85 36.71 -16.90
N LEU A 24 3.91 37.52 -16.72
CA LEU A 24 4.95 37.25 -15.74
C LEU A 24 4.43 37.33 -14.29
N ILE A 25 3.63 38.34 -13.97
CA ILE A 25 2.97 38.48 -12.66
C ILE A 25 2.09 37.26 -12.39
N ARG A 26 1.26 36.87 -13.37
CA ARG A 26 0.39 35.70 -13.25
C ARG A 26 1.19 34.41 -13.05
N LEU A 27 2.30 34.24 -13.74
CA LEU A 27 3.18 33.08 -13.57
C LEU A 27 3.76 33.03 -12.15
N GLU A 28 4.18 34.18 -11.61
CA GLU A 28 4.70 34.28 -10.25
C GLU A 28 3.64 33.93 -9.20
N GLU A 29 2.41 34.42 -9.37
CA GLU A 29 1.28 34.06 -8.50
C GLU A 29 1.01 32.55 -8.52
N LEU A 30 0.95 31.94 -9.70
CA LEU A 30 0.77 30.49 -9.85
C LEU A 30 1.92 29.69 -9.21
N GLU A 31 3.15 30.17 -9.30
CA GLU A 31 4.30 29.53 -8.65
C GLU A 31 4.17 29.56 -7.12
N ARG A 32 3.77 30.70 -6.55
CA ARG A 32 3.53 30.83 -5.10
C ARG A 32 2.39 29.92 -4.64
N ASP A 33 1.27 29.92 -5.35
CA ASP A 33 0.13 29.05 -5.04
C ASP A 33 0.49 27.56 -5.13
N SER A 34 1.30 27.18 -6.12
CA SER A 34 1.79 25.81 -6.25
C SER A 34 2.67 25.41 -5.07
N LYS A 35 3.59 26.29 -4.63
CA LYS A 35 4.42 26.05 -3.43
C LYS A 35 3.57 25.88 -2.16
N ASN A 36 2.51 26.68 -2.00
CA ASN A 36 1.56 26.54 -0.90
C ASN A 36 0.83 25.20 -0.96
N CYS A 37 0.34 24.79 -2.14
CA CYS A 37 -0.31 23.50 -2.34
C CYS A 37 0.61 22.33 -1.99
N ILE A 38 1.88 22.36 -2.41
CA ILE A 38 2.85 21.31 -2.12
C ILE A 38 3.15 21.24 -0.63
N THR A 39 3.30 22.38 0.02
CA THR A 39 3.49 22.45 1.49
C THR A 39 2.32 21.78 2.21
N ASN A 40 1.09 22.08 1.80
CA ASN A 40 -0.11 21.45 2.34
C ASN A 40 -0.14 19.93 2.07
N MET A 41 0.27 19.48 0.88
CA MET A 41 0.35 18.05 0.55
C MET A 41 1.33 17.31 1.48
N VAL A 42 2.50 17.90 1.75
CA VAL A 42 3.49 17.32 2.67
C VAL A 42 2.90 17.20 4.06
N GLN A 43 2.31 18.28 4.59
CA GLN A 43 1.67 18.30 5.92
C GLN A 43 0.53 17.27 6.05
N LEU A 44 -0.32 17.14 5.02
CA LEU A 44 -1.38 16.13 5.00
C LEU A 44 -0.80 14.72 5.01
N SER A 45 0.28 14.48 4.27
CA SER A 45 0.94 13.18 4.22
C SER A 45 1.57 12.80 5.58
N GLU A 46 2.19 13.76 6.27
CA GLU A 46 2.74 13.58 7.62
C GLU A 46 1.61 13.30 8.63
N THR A 47 0.49 14.01 8.51
CA THR A 47 -0.70 13.78 9.33
C THR A 47 -1.24 12.36 9.16
N LEU A 48 -1.30 11.84 7.93
CA LEU A 48 -1.72 10.45 7.68
C LEU A 48 -0.77 9.44 8.32
N ILE A 49 0.54 9.68 8.29
CA ILE A 49 1.53 8.84 8.96
C ILE A 49 1.32 8.88 10.47
N GLN A 50 1.21 10.07 11.07
CA GLN A 50 1.02 10.25 12.50
C GLN A 50 -0.25 9.58 13.00
N ILE A 51 -1.37 9.75 12.29
CA ILE A 51 -2.64 9.07 12.61
C ILE A 51 -2.46 7.55 12.56
N SER A 52 -1.78 7.03 11.54
CA SER A 52 -1.58 5.59 11.39
C SER A 52 -0.66 5.00 12.46
N GLN A 53 0.39 5.74 12.87
CA GLN A 53 1.29 5.35 13.96
C GLN A 53 0.56 5.35 15.31
N THR A 54 -0.14 6.45 15.62
CA THR A 54 -0.87 6.62 16.89
C THR A 54 -1.92 5.53 17.09
N ASN A 55 -2.54 5.10 16.00
CA ASN A 55 -3.55 4.06 16.00
C ASN A 55 -2.98 2.69 15.60
N GLU A 56 -1.68 2.43 15.73
CA GLU A 56 -1.07 1.12 15.45
C GLU A 56 -1.70 0.39 14.24
N SER A 57 -1.82 1.06 13.10
CA SER A 57 -2.45 0.53 11.88
C SER A 57 -1.39 0.27 10.79
N PRO A 58 -0.68 -0.88 10.83
CA PRO A 58 0.42 -1.19 9.95
C PRO A 58 0.11 -1.03 8.45
N TYR A 59 -1.06 -1.45 8.00
CA TYR A 59 -1.43 -1.36 6.59
C TYR A 59 -1.58 0.11 6.16
N PHE A 60 -2.33 0.93 6.91
CA PHE A 60 -2.40 2.36 6.62
C PHE A 60 -1.05 3.06 6.76
N LEU A 61 -0.26 2.71 7.77
CA LEU A 61 1.06 3.28 7.99
C LEU A 61 1.99 3.02 6.79
N GLN A 62 2.00 1.80 6.28
CA GLN A 62 2.79 1.41 5.11
C GLN A 62 2.38 2.18 3.86
N ARG A 63 1.07 2.37 3.65
CA ARG A 63 0.55 3.14 2.50
C ARG A 63 0.86 4.63 2.62
N SER A 64 0.68 5.22 3.80
CA SER A 64 0.98 6.63 4.07
C SER A 64 2.48 6.94 3.92
N LYS A 65 3.36 6.06 4.41
CA LYS A 65 4.82 6.20 4.20
C LYS A 65 5.19 6.16 2.72
N ARG A 66 4.61 5.23 1.96
CA ARG A 66 4.83 5.15 0.51
C ARG A 66 4.35 6.42 -0.21
N LEU A 67 3.19 6.94 0.17
CA LEU A 67 2.65 8.18 -0.39
C LEU A 67 3.57 9.37 -0.10
N SER A 68 4.04 9.52 1.15
CA SER A 68 4.99 10.57 1.55
C SER A 68 6.28 10.54 0.73
N ILE A 69 6.86 9.36 0.49
CA ILE A 69 8.05 9.23 -0.37
C ILE A 69 7.80 9.74 -1.79
N GLU A 70 6.65 9.40 -2.38
CA GLU A 70 6.31 9.88 -3.72
C GLU A 70 5.99 11.38 -3.75
N ILE A 71 5.38 11.94 -2.70
CA ILE A 71 5.17 13.40 -2.55
C ILE A 71 6.51 14.13 -2.45
N HIS A 72 7.49 13.62 -1.70
CA HIS A 72 8.83 14.23 -1.64
C HIS A 72 9.55 14.16 -2.99
N LYS A 73 9.44 13.04 -3.72
CA LYS A 73 9.97 12.97 -5.10
C LYS A 73 9.30 13.98 -6.03
N PHE A 74 7.99 14.14 -5.92
CA PHE A 74 7.21 15.11 -6.67
C PHE A 74 7.69 16.55 -6.39
N GLN A 75 7.91 16.89 -5.12
CA GLN A 75 8.45 18.18 -4.69
C GLN A 75 9.86 18.43 -5.26
N ILE A 76 10.77 17.44 -5.19
CA ILE A 76 12.16 17.57 -5.67
C ILE A 76 12.23 17.72 -7.18
N LYS A 77 11.43 16.95 -7.93
CA LYS A 77 11.42 17.03 -9.40
C LYS A 77 10.98 18.40 -9.90
N ASN A 78 10.05 19.06 -9.19
CA ASN A 78 9.47 20.35 -9.58
C ASN A 78 8.93 20.37 -11.03
N GLU A 79 8.54 19.19 -11.55
CA GLU A 79 7.96 19.00 -12.88
C GLU A 79 6.49 18.58 -12.75
N TYR A 80 5.57 19.52 -12.97
CA TYR A 80 4.11 19.30 -12.82
C TYR A 80 3.48 18.65 -14.06
N LYS A 81 4.00 17.49 -14.46
CA LYS A 81 3.44 16.69 -15.58
C LYS A 81 2.34 15.76 -15.06
N GLN A 82 1.29 15.55 -15.86
CA GLN A 82 0.15 14.67 -15.51
C GLN A 82 0.58 13.29 -14.97
N LYS A 83 1.57 12.66 -15.61
CA LYS A 83 2.13 11.36 -15.20
C LYS A 83 2.63 11.31 -13.75
N GLU A 84 3.09 12.43 -13.19
CA GLU A 84 3.60 12.48 -11.82
C GLU A 84 2.44 12.49 -10.82
N PHE A 85 1.29 13.10 -11.18
CA PHE A 85 0.07 13.05 -10.40
C PHE A 85 -0.60 11.66 -10.45
N ASP A 86 -0.55 10.96 -11.59
CA ASP A 86 -1.14 9.63 -11.73
C ASP A 86 -0.56 8.63 -10.72
N SER A 87 0.74 8.71 -10.42
CA SER A 87 1.39 7.89 -9.39
C SER A 87 0.80 8.13 -7.99
N LEU A 88 0.60 9.40 -7.63
CA LEU A 88 0.03 9.81 -6.35
C LEU A 88 -1.43 9.37 -6.22
N PHE A 89 -2.25 9.62 -7.24
CA PHE A 89 -3.65 9.19 -7.26
C PHE A 89 -3.78 7.67 -7.22
N HIS A 90 -2.91 6.94 -7.91
CA HIS A 90 -2.90 5.48 -7.86
C HIS A 90 -2.55 4.92 -6.47
N ILE A 91 -1.75 5.63 -5.67
CA ILE A 91 -1.48 5.23 -4.28
C ILE A 91 -2.68 5.57 -3.39
N LEU A 92 -3.26 6.76 -3.53
CA LEU A 92 -4.43 7.21 -2.78
C LEU A 92 -5.66 6.33 -3.03
N ASP A 93 -5.91 5.91 -4.26
CA ASP A 93 -7.01 5.00 -4.63
C ASP A 93 -6.93 3.65 -3.90
N LYS A 94 -5.72 3.24 -3.52
CA LYS A 94 -5.51 2.01 -2.73
C LYS A 94 -5.76 2.20 -1.23
N ILE A 95 -5.94 3.43 -0.74
CA ILE A 95 -6.25 3.73 0.66
C ILE A 95 -7.76 3.93 0.75
N LYS A 96 -8.49 2.85 1.04
CA LYS A 96 -9.95 2.87 1.01
C LYS A 96 -10.57 3.07 2.38
N SER A 97 -11.75 3.68 2.38
CA SER A 97 -12.56 3.87 3.59
C SER A 97 -13.10 2.56 4.16
N GLU A 98 -13.25 1.51 3.36
CA GLU A 98 -13.68 0.17 3.80
C GLU A 98 -12.65 -0.50 4.74
N ASP A 99 -11.38 -0.10 4.65
CA ASP A 99 -10.30 -0.62 5.48
C ASP A 99 -10.23 0.03 6.87
N LYS A 100 -11.12 0.99 7.19
CA LYS A 100 -11.19 1.70 8.50
C LYS A 100 -11.27 0.76 9.71
N ILE A 101 -11.63 -0.51 9.51
CA ILE A 101 -11.64 -1.54 10.56
C ILE A 101 -10.28 -1.70 11.25
N GLU A 102 -9.17 -1.44 10.56
CA GLU A 102 -7.83 -1.51 11.16
C GLU A 102 -7.67 -0.48 12.29
N PHE A 103 -8.32 0.70 12.17
CA PHE A 103 -8.36 1.72 13.23
C PHE A 103 -9.30 1.34 14.39
N LEU A 104 -10.31 0.52 14.13
CA LEU A 104 -11.20 -0.01 15.17
C LEU A 104 -10.49 -1.07 16.02
N ASP A 105 -9.59 -1.86 15.42
CA ASP A 105 -8.81 -2.89 16.14
C ASP A 105 -7.84 -2.25 17.14
N SER A 106 -7.22 -1.11 16.83
CA SER A 106 -6.36 -0.37 17.78
C SER A 106 -7.14 0.29 18.91
N ALA A 107 -8.30 0.87 18.64
CA ALA A 107 -9.18 1.39 19.68
C ALA A 107 -9.68 0.27 20.62
N LEU A 108 -10.02 -0.89 20.06
CA LEU A 108 -10.41 -2.08 20.81
C LEU A 108 -9.22 -2.70 21.54
N LYS A 109 -8.04 -2.79 20.94
CA LYS A 109 -6.80 -3.29 21.54
C LYS A 109 -6.38 -2.40 22.71
N ASN A 110 -6.49 -1.08 22.61
CA ASN A 110 -6.22 -0.17 23.74
C ASN A 110 -7.23 -0.35 24.90
N ARG A 111 -8.47 -0.73 24.59
CA ARG A 111 -9.51 -1.04 25.59
C ARG A 111 -9.32 -2.44 26.18
N ILE A 112 -8.97 -3.43 25.36
CA ILE A 112 -8.67 -4.81 25.74
C ILE A 112 -7.37 -4.88 26.54
N THR A 113 -6.32 -4.13 26.21
CA THR A 113 -5.08 -4.08 27.01
C THR A 113 -5.35 -3.48 28.40
N ARG A 114 -6.19 -2.44 28.49
CA ARG A 114 -6.68 -1.92 29.78
C ARG A 114 -7.48 -2.95 30.57
N ILE A 115 -8.32 -3.75 29.90
CA ILE A 115 -9.11 -4.81 30.54
C ILE A 115 -8.24 -6.04 30.87
N ALA A 116 -7.26 -6.37 30.03
CA ALA A 116 -6.37 -7.52 30.18
C ALA A 116 -5.32 -7.30 31.27
N GLN A 117 -4.89 -6.05 31.50
CA GLN A 117 -4.15 -5.63 32.70
C GLN A 117 -4.96 -5.87 34.00
N HIS A 118 -6.27 -6.09 33.92
CA HIS A 118 -7.13 -6.50 35.03
C HIS A 118 -7.50 -7.98 35.05
N ILE A 119 -7.16 -8.78 34.02
CA ILE A 119 -7.62 -10.18 33.88
C ILE A 119 -6.44 -11.15 33.66
N VAL A 120 -5.23 -10.85 34.14
CA VAL A 120 -4.15 -11.85 34.18
C VAL A 120 -4.42 -12.83 35.32
N GLU A 121 -5.34 -13.77 35.09
CA GLU A 121 -5.36 -15.13 35.64
C GLU A 121 -6.58 -15.89 35.08
N LYS A 122 -6.40 -16.62 33.96
CA LYS A 122 -6.89 -18.01 33.80
C LYS A 122 -6.70 -18.56 32.38
N LYS A 123 -5.96 -19.68 32.37
CA LYS A 123 -6.12 -20.90 31.57
C LYS A 123 -5.94 -20.83 30.05
N ARG A 124 -4.82 -21.43 29.63
CA ARG A 124 -4.65 -22.08 28.32
C ARG A 124 -5.42 -23.40 28.33
N THR A 125 -6.34 -23.59 27.39
CA THR A 125 -6.94 -24.89 27.08
C THR A 125 -6.23 -25.51 25.86
N PRO A 126 -5.94 -26.82 25.86
CA PRO A 126 -5.32 -27.51 24.73
C PRO A 126 -6.33 -27.73 23.60
N ILE A 127 -5.86 -27.63 22.36
CA ILE A 127 -6.64 -27.70 21.12
C ILE A 127 -6.85 -29.17 20.73
N THR A 128 -8.10 -29.59 20.65
CA THR A 128 -8.51 -30.91 20.16
C THR A 128 -8.39 -30.96 18.62
N SER A 129 -7.81 -32.03 18.09
CA SER A 129 -7.73 -32.32 16.66
C SER A 129 -9.13 -32.57 16.08
N GLN A 130 -9.73 -31.53 15.49
CA GLN A 130 -11.02 -31.65 14.81
C GLN A 130 -10.87 -32.24 13.41
N ASN A 131 -11.73 -33.18 13.08
CA ASN A 131 -11.85 -33.82 11.78
C ASN A 131 -12.11 -32.77 10.66
N LEU A 132 -11.21 -32.68 9.68
CA LEU A 132 -11.18 -31.62 8.65
C LEU A 132 -11.96 -31.95 7.37
N LYS A 133 -12.74 -33.04 7.34
CA LYS A 133 -13.52 -33.43 6.15
C LYS A 133 -14.47 -32.30 5.71
N GLY A 134 -14.31 -31.83 4.47
CA GLY A 134 -15.16 -30.80 3.83
C GLY A 134 -14.77 -29.34 4.12
N LYS A 135 -13.69 -29.07 4.86
CA LYS A 135 -13.21 -27.70 5.12
C LYS A 135 -12.10 -27.30 4.14
N LEU A 136 -12.13 -26.06 3.69
CA LEU A 136 -11.01 -25.44 2.98
C LEU A 136 -9.94 -25.06 4.01
N VAL A 137 -8.69 -25.42 3.72
CA VAL A 137 -7.55 -25.13 4.59
C VAL A 137 -6.67 -24.07 3.93
N PHE A 138 -6.25 -23.09 4.72
CA PHE A 138 -5.43 -21.94 4.31
C PHE A 138 -4.18 -21.87 5.17
N ILE A 139 -3.05 -21.53 4.55
CA ILE A 139 -1.85 -21.12 5.27
C ILE A 139 -2.06 -19.66 5.67
N CYS A 140 -1.87 -19.38 6.96
CA CYS A 140 -1.90 -18.02 7.50
C CYS A 140 -0.47 -17.53 7.69
N TYR A 141 -0.14 -16.37 7.10
CA TYR A 141 1.18 -15.76 7.27
C TYR A 141 1.08 -14.25 7.47
N VAL A 142 2.12 -13.68 8.07
CA VAL A 142 2.24 -12.25 8.34
C VAL A 142 3.41 -11.70 7.55
N LEU A 143 3.24 -10.52 6.95
CA LEU A 143 4.31 -9.73 6.34
C LEU A 143 4.10 -8.26 6.68
N GLU A 144 5.10 -7.60 7.27
CA GLU A 144 5.04 -6.20 7.71
C GLU A 144 3.80 -5.92 8.58
N GLY A 145 3.43 -6.87 9.44
CA GLY A 145 2.24 -6.78 10.31
C GLY A 145 0.90 -7.08 9.63
N VAL A 146 0.86 -7.25 8.30
CA VAL A 146 -0.35 -7.56 7.55
C VAL A 146 -0.58 -9.06 7.48
N ASN A 147 -1.80 -9.51 7.77
CA ASN A 147 -2.17 -10.93 7.73
C ASN A 147 -2.69 -11.32 6.34
N PHE A 148 -2.18 -12.44 5.83
CA PHE A 148 -2.55 -13.02 4.55
C PHE A 148 -3.00 -14.47 4.71
N LEU A 149 -3.89 -14.88 3.81
CA LEU A 149 -4.36 -16.25 3.67
C LEU A 149 -4.13 -16.73 2.25
N ILE A 150 -3.49 -17.88 2.09
CA ILE A 150 -3.33 -18.57 0.81
C ILE A 150 -3.89 -20.00 0.94
N PRO A 151 -4.61 -20.54 -0.07
CA PRO A 151 -5.05 -21.92 -0.06
C PRO A 151 -3.89 -22.89 0.21
N LYS A 152 -4.07 -23.81 1.17
CA LYS A 152 -3.02 -24.77 1.54
C LYS A 152 -2.80 -25.77 0.41
N LYS A 153 -1.62 -25.73 -0.18
CA LYS A 153 -1.09 -26.71 -1.15
C LYS A 153 0.31 -27.13 -0.72
N SER A 154 0.92 -28.10 -1.42
CA SER A 154 2.33 -28.41 -1.20
C SER A 154 3.20 -27.18 -1.49
N TYR A 155 4.07 -26.83 -0.55
CA TYR A 155 4.94 -25.66 -0.63
C TYR A 155 6.35 -25.98 -0.12
N ARG A 156 7.31 -25.15 -0.51
CA ARG A 156 8.67 -25.11 0.07
C ARG A 156 8.96 -23.70 0.58
N ILE A 157 9.83 -23.59 1.57
CA ILE A 157 10.26 -22.28 2.11
C ILE A 157 11.65 -21.96 1.57
N LEU A 158 11.80 -20.77 1.01
CA LEU A 158 13.09 -20.16 0.72
C LEU A 158 13.34 -19.07 1.77
N ARG A 159 14.58 -18.93 2.22
CA ARG A 159 14.97 -17.93 3.22
C ARG A 159 15.87 -16.87 2.59
N ASP A 160 16.02 -15.77 3.30
CA ASP A 160 17.03 -14.74 2.99
C ASP A 160 16.86 -14.11 1.59
N ILE A 161 15.61 -13.97 1.16
CA ILE A 161 15.29 -13.36 -0.13
C ILE A 161 15.19 -11.84 0.01
N PRO A 162 15.92 -11.05 -0.81
CA PRO A 162 15.83 -9.60 -0.75
C PRO A 162 14.42 -9.08 -1.07
N ALA A 163 13.84 -8.29 -0.16
CA ALA A 163 12.44 -7.91 -0.18
C ALA A 163 12.02 -6.98 -1.35
N PHE A 164 12.98 -6.39 -2.04
CA PHE A 164 12.73 -5.56 -3.23
C PHE A 164 12.51 -6.38 -4.51
N LYS A 165 12.80 -7.69 -4.51
CA LYS A 165 12.66 -8.51 -5.72
C LYS A 165 11.20 -8.68 -6.08
N LYS A 166 10.88 -8.46 -7.37
CA LYS A 166 9.57 -8.77 -7.97
C LYS A 166 9.43 -10.24 -8.37
N GLN A 167 10.54 -10.91 -8.67
CA GLN A 167 10.57 -12.27 -9.17
C GLN A 167 11.86 -12.99 -8.76
N LEU A 168 11.79 -14.31 -8.62
CA LEU A 168 12.95 -15.19 -8.44
C LEU A 168 13.23 -15.96 -9.73
N LYS A 169 14.50 -16.07 -10.11
CA LYS A 169 14.93 -17.05 -11.13
C LYS A 169 15.30 -18.34 -10.41
N ILE A 170 14.61 -19.42 -10.73
CA ILE A 170 14.90 -20.77 -10.22
C ILE A 170 15.12 -21.67 -11.44
N GLY A 171 16.38 -22.01 -11.71
CA GLY A 171 16.77 -22.57 -13.00
C GLY A 171 16.41 -21.62 -14.13
N GLU A 172 15.73 -22.12 -15.16
CA GLU A 172 15.26 -21.32 -16.31
C GLU A 172 13.89 -20.64 -16.06
N LYS A 173 13.25 -20.89 -14.91
CA LYS A 173 11.89 -20.39 -14.62
C LYS A 173 11.93 -19.08 -13.84
N SER A 174 11.10 -18.12 -14.26
CA SER A 174 10.84 -16.90 -13.50
C SER A 174 9.58 -17.09 -12.65
N VAL A 175 9.74 -16.94 -11.34
CA VAL A 175 8.66 -17.07 -10.35
C VAL A 175 8.27 -15.68 -9.83
N PRO A 176 7.04 -15.20 -10.06
CA PRO A 176 6.58 -13.94 -9.49
C PRO A 176 6.50 -14.02 -7.96
N LEU A 177 6.80 -12.90 -7.31
CA LEU A 177 6.73 -12.74 -5.86
C LEU A 177 5.62 -11.77 -5.48
N PHE A 178 4.86 -12.16 -4.46
CA PHE A 178 3.79 -11.37 -3.87
C PHE A 178 4.05 -11.13 -2.37
N PRO A 179 3.70 -9.96 -1.82
CA PRO A 179 3.38 -8.73 -2.54
C PRO A 179 4.56 -8.24 -3.38
N GLY A 180 4.27 -7.43 -4.41
CA GLY A 180 5.29 -6.89 -5.30
C GLY A 180 6.17 -5.80 -4.64
N PRO A 181 7.13 -5.24 -5.41
CA PRO A 181 8.02 -4.18 -4.91
C PRO A 181 7.26 -2.97 -4.34
N GLY A 182 7.80 -2.39 -3.28
CA GLY A 182 7.19 -1.25 -2.58
C GLY A 182 6.06 -1.62 -1.63
N PHE A 183 5.88 -2.92 -1.32
CA PHE A 183 5.19 -3.34 -0.11
C PHE A 183 6.15 -3.24 1.07
N VAL A 184 7.19 -4.08 1.12
CA VAL A 184 8.24 -3.94 2.14
C VAL A 184 8.98 -2.62 1.91
N LEU A 185 8.81 -1.67 2.84
CA LEU A 185 9.47 -0.38 2.80
C LEU A 185 10.88 -0.52 3.33
N MET A 186 11.83 0.04 2.58
CA MET A 186 13.25 0.04 2.91
C MET A 186 13.68 1.49 3.06
N GLU A 187 14.42 1.79 4.12
CA GLU A 187 15.09 3.08 4.26
C GLU A 187 16.32 3.15 3.36
N GLU A 188 16.83 4.36 3.11
CA GLU A 188 17.94 4.57 2.19
C GLU A 188 19.21 3.87 2.71
N GLY A 189 19.77 2.93 1.93
CA GLY A 189 20.91 2.10 2.34
C GLY A 189 20.55 0.81 3.11
N GLU A 190 19.28 0.62 3.48
CA GLU A 190 18.85 -0.57 4.21
C GLU A 190 18.76 -1.79 3.28
N LYS A 191 19.06 -3.00 3.80
CA LYS A 191 18.83 -4.27 3.10
C LYS A 191 17.92 -5.17 3.93
N LYS A 192 16.64 -5.24 3.56
CA LYS A 192 15.69 -6.17 4.19
C LYS A 192 15.65 -7.50 3.44
N GLN A 193 15.79 -8.58 4.19
CA GLN A 193 15.60 -9.94 3.71
C GLN A 193 14.34 -10.54 4.34
N LYS A 194 13.64 -11.39 3.57
CA LYS A 194 12.38 -12.02 3.95
C LYS A 194 12.38 -13.48 3.55
N ASN A 195 11.51 -14.26 4.18
CA ASN A 195 11.26 -15.64 3.76
C ASN A 195 10.22 -15.66 2.64
N VAL A 196 10.22 -16.69 1.81
CA VAL A 196 9.28 -16.88 0.70
C VAL A 196 8.67 -18.27 0.76
N ILE A 197 7.34 -18.35 0.84
CA ILE A 197 6.58 -19.57 0.56
C ILE A 197 6.53 -19.72 -0.95
N LEU A 198 7.11 -20.79 -1.49
CA LEU A 198 7.00 -21.12 -2.91
C LEU A 198 5.99 -22.25 -3.11
N MET A 199 4.98 -22.03 -3.95
CA MET A 199 3.95 -23.03 -4.22
C MET A 199 3.53 -23.04 -5.68
N LYS A 200 2.89 -24.14 -6.09
CA LYS A 200 2.34 -24.28 -7.45
C LYS A 200 0.84 -24.03 -7.49
N ASP A 201 0.39 -23.35 -8.53
CA ASP A 201 -1.03 -23.24 -8.86
C ASP A 201 -1.57 -24.52 -9.52
N SER A 202 -2.87 -24.55 -9.82
CA SER A 202 -3.50 -25.68 -10.52
C SER A 202 -2.95 -25.88 -11.94
N SER A 203 -2.37 -24.85 -12.54
CA SER A 203 -1.71 -24.88 -13.85
C SER A 203 -0.22 -25.25 -13.78
N LYS A 204 0.27 -25.67 -12.59
CA LYS A 204 1.68 -26.02 -12.31
C LYS A 204 2.66 -24.84 -12.41
N LYS A 205 2.19 -23.59 -12.49
CA LYS A 205 3.05 -22.39 -12.40
C LYS A 205 3.43 -22.13 -10.95
N GLU A 206 4.67 -21.74 -10.71
CA GLU A 206 5.19 -21.43 -9.39
C GLU A 206 4.93 -19.96 -9.03
N HIS A 207 4.50 -19.73 -7.79
CA HIS A 207 4.28 -18.41 -7.20
C HIS A 207 5.00 -18.35 -5.85
N GLY A 208 5.59 -17.20 -5.54
CA GLY A 208 6.24 -16.95 -4.26
C GLY A 208 5.48 -15.93 -3.41
N PHE A 209 5.41 -16.17 -2.11
CA PHE A 209 4.75 -15.28 -1.14
C PHE A 209 5.71 -14.91 -0.02
N TYR A 210 6.05 -13.63 0.08
CA TYR A 210 6.90 -13.12 1.15
C TYR A 210 6.21 -13.24 2.51
N PHE A 211 6.98 -13.61 3.55
CA PHE A 211 6.50 -13.63 4.92
C PHE A 211 7.60 -13.35 5.94
N ASP A 212 7.18 -12.82 7.07
CA ASP A 212 7.94 -12.69 8.31
C ASP A 212 7.66 -13.88 9.24
N GLU A 213 6.39 -14.22 9.39
CA GLU A 213 5.93 -15.21 10.35
C GLU A 213 4.84 -16.12 9.75
N LEU A 214 4.92 -17.43 10.00
CA LEU A 214 3.82 -18.36 9.76
C LEU A 214 2.98 -18.51 11.02
N LYS A 215 1.66 -18.39 10.88
CA LYS A 215 0.68 -18.61 11.94
C LYS A 215 0.04 -19.99 11.76
N GLU A 216 -0.79 -20.39 12.73
CA GLU A 216 -1.59 -21.60 12.61
C GLU A 216 -2.48 -21.58 11.37
N ASP A 217 -2.55 -22.73 10.69
CA ASP A 217 -3.41 -22.89 9.52
C ASP A 217 -4.87 -22.67 9.86
N TRP A 218 -5.59 -22.11 8.89
CA TRP A 218 -7.01 -21.84 9.01
C TRP A 218 -7.84 -22.86 8.27
N ALA A 219 -8.79 -23.49 8.96
CA ALA A 219 -9.79 -24.35 8.34
C ALA A 219 -11.19 -23.73 8.45
N VAL A 220 -11.87 -23.57 7.32
CA VAL A 220 -13.22 -22.98 7.23
C VAL A 220 -14.04 -23.69 6.16
N SER A 221 -15.34 -23.84 6.38
CA SER A 221 -16.23 -24.40 5.34
C SER A 221 -16.39 -23.41 4.18
N LYS A 222 -16.70 -23.93 2.98
CA LYS A 222 -16.92 -23.08 1.80
C LYS A 222 -18.04 -22.06 2.01
N THR A 223 -19.15 -22.48 2.61
CA THR A 223 -20.30 -21.62 2.91
C THR A 223 -19.95 -20.49 3.87
N SER A 224 -19.20 -20.79 4.94
CA SER A 224 -18.74 -19.75 5.87
C SER A 224 -17.72 -18.82 5.24
N LEU A 225 -16.86 -19.32 4.34
CA LEU A 225 -15.92 -18.47 3.60
C LEU A 225 -16.66 -17.45 2.73
N GLU A 226 -17.66 -17.89 1.97
CA GLU A 226 -18.45 -17.00 1.10
C GLU A 226 -19.19 -15.92 1.89
N GLY A 227 -19.71 -16.25 3.08
CA GLY A 227 -20.36 -15.26 3.97
C GLY A 227 -19.40 -14.31 4.67
N LEU A 228 -18.12 -14.68 4.83
CA LEU A 228 -17.09 -13.87 5.50
C LEU A 228 -16.25 -13.03 4.54
N LEU A 229 -16.22 -13.38 3.25
CA LEU A 229 -15.34 -12.79 2.26
C LEU A 229 -15.96 -11.51 1.70
N GLU A 230 -15.38 -10.38 2.09
CA GLU A 230 -15.61 -9.09 1.43
C GLU A 230 -14.78 -9.06 0.14
N LYS A 231 -15.43 -9.20 -1.02
CA LYS A 231 -14.74 -9.27 -2.31
C LYS A 231 -13.99 -7.96 -2.57
N ASP A 232 -12.73 -8.08 -2.96
CA ASP A 232 -11.88 -6.96 -3.35
C ASP A 232 -11.54 -7.10 -4.83
N SER A 233 -11.93 -6.11 -5.64
CA SER A 233 -11.66 -6.08 -7.09
C SER A 233 -10.43 -5.26 -7.45
N THR A 234 -9.78 -4.60 -6.49
CA THR A 234 -8.73 -3.60 -6.78
C THR A 234 -7.33 -4.16 -6.94
N ASN A 235 -7.07 -5.38 -6.46
CA ASN A 235 -5.79 -6.04 -6.60
C ASN A 235 -6.02 -7.44 -7.20
N GLY A 236 -5.65 -7.65 -8.47
CA GLY A 236 -5.98 -8.88 -9.20
C GLY A 236 -5.46 -10.19 -8.59
N GLN A 237 -4.59 -10.10 -7.58
CA GLN A 237 -4.06 -11.23 -6.82
C GLN A 237 -4.74 -11.41 -5.43
N VAL A 238 -5.46 -10.43 -4.89
CA VAL A 238 -6.25 -10.55 -3.65
C VAL A 238 -7.71 -10.74 -4.02
N LEU A 239 -8.30 -11.87 -3.64
CA LEU A 239 -9.70 -12.20 -3.93
C LEU A 239 -10.69 -11.42 -3.05
N GLY A 240 -10.24 -11.02 -1.87
CA GLY A 240 -11.06 -10.33 -0.89
C GLY A 240 -10.42 -10.37 0.49
N LYS A 241 -11.15 -9.81 1.45
CA LYS A 241 -10.71 -9.66 2.83
C LYS A 241 -11.67 -10.39 3.75
N ILE A 242 -11.13 -10.97 4.82
CA ILE A 242 -11.91 -11.67 5.85
C ILE A 242 -11.63 -11.03 7.20
N LYS A 243 -12.69 -10.67 7.92
CA LYS A 243 -12.62 -10.16 9.29
C LYS A 243 -12.86 -11.29 10.27
N ARG A 244 -11.92 -11.56 11.17
CA ARG A 244 -12.11 -12.57 12.23
C ARG A 244 -11.26 -12.27 13.46
N LYS A 245 -11.90 -12.29 14.63
CA LYS A 245 -11.26 -12.01 15.94
C LYS A 245 -10.47 -10.69 15.94
N GLY A 246 -11.09 -9.62 15.43
CA GLY A 246 -10.47 -8.28 15.34
C GLY A 246 -9.47 -8.10 14.20
N LYS A 247 -8.93 -9.19 13.62
CA LYS A 247 -7.92 -9.11 12.56
C LYS A 247 -8.52 -9.16 11.16
N LEU A 248 -7.91 -8.38 10.27
CA LEU A 248 -8.18 -8.39 8.83
C LEU A 248 -7.19 -9.32 8.12
N TYR A 249 -7.71 -10.28 7.37
CA TYR A 249 -6.93 -11.24 6.59
C TYR A 249 -7.16 -11.02 5.10
N HIS A 250 -6.09 -10.87 4.33
CA HIS A 250 -6.16 -10.72 2.88
C HIS A 250 -6.11 -12.11 2.22
N LEU A 251 -7.19 -12.52 1.58
CA LEU A 251 -7.26 -13.79 0.87
C LEU A 251 -6.63 -13.64 -0.51
N VAL A 252 -5.55 -14.38 -0.75
CA VAL A 252 -4.75 -14.29 -1.97
C VAL A 252 -5.09 -15.44 -2.92
N LYS A 253 -5.21 -15.12 -4.21
CA LYS A 253 -5.39 -16.07 -5.30
C LYS A 253 -4.06 -16.74 -5.62
N ILE A 254 -4.10 -18.05 -5.86
CA ILE A 254 -3.01 -18.84 -6.44
C ILE A 254 -3.43 -19.30 -7.83
#